data_AF-A7SEN3-F1
#
_entry.id   AF-A7SEN3-F1
#
_cell.length_a   1.000
_cell.length_b   1.000
_cell.length_c   1.000
_cell.angle_alpha   90.00
_cell.angle_beta   90.00
_cell.angle_gamma   90.00
#
_symmetry.space_group_name_H-M   'P 1'
#
loop_
_entity.id
_entity.type
_entity.pdbx_description
1 polymer ?
#
loop_
_entity_poly.entity_id
_entity_poly.type
_entity_poly.pdbx_seq_one_letter_code
_entity_poly.pdbx_strand_id
1 'polypeptide(L)'
;MESLSPEYKLYWKVDVARKRIYLGVEAQTTGWVALGFANKIGQMDGYDVGMGYVLNDATAELQDCHTTGYRTPPVDTTQSLVLGNFSEVNGTTTLQYFRPLDTNDQQDIAIKEGPMHVVWAYSDADNVNQKHTRKGYKTITLMGGVGTIGGLGGTLLLFACLSVWLSQ
;
A
#
# COMPACT_ATOMS: atom_id res chain seq x y z
N MET A 1 9.29 6.91 -4.62
CA MET A 1 8.30 7.96 -4.52
C MET A 1 7.76 8.16 -5.91
N GLU A 2 6.49 7.81 -6.06
CA GLU A 2 5.65 8.11 -7.21
C GLU A 2 4.44 8.88 -6.68
N SER A 3 4.10 9.99 -7.33
CA SER A 3 2.85 10.71 -7.03
C SER A 3 1.71 10.04 -7.81
N LEU A 4 0.74 9.49 -7.07
CA LEU A 4 -0.46 8.86 -7.63
C LEU A 4 -1.59 9.89 -7.85
N SER A 5 -1.63 10.91 -6.98
CA SER A 5 -2.33 12.18 -7.17
C SER A 5 -1.54 13.30 -6.47
N PRO A 6 -1.94 14.59 -6.61
CA PRO A 6 -1.34 15.67 -5.82
C PRO A 6 -1.40 15.41 -4.30
N GLU A 7 -2.43 14.71 -3.83
CA GLU A 7 -2.72 14.41 -2.43
C GLU A 7 -2.27 13.03 -1.97
N TYR A 8 -1.79 12.16 -2.88
CA TYR A 8 -1.45 10.77 -2.57
C TYR A 8 -0.10 10.36 -3.18
N LYS A 9 0.82 9.93 -2.33
CA LYS A 9 2.17 9.48 -2.72
C LYS A 9 2.40 8.04 -2.31
N LEU A 10 3.09 7.32 -3.19
CA LEU A 10 3.56 5.96 -2.97
C LEU A 10 5.08 5.92 -2.88
N TYR A 11 5.57 5.21 -1.89
CA TYR A 11 6.97 4.85 -1.70
C TYR A 11 7.07 3.33 -1.69
N TRP A 12 8.10 2.78 -2.33
CA TRP A 12 8.33 1.34 -2.28
C TRP A 12 9.81 1.01 -2.32
N LYS A 13 10.13 -0.17 -1.76
CA LYS A 13 11.44 -0.81 -1.87
C LYS A 13 11.23 -2.30 -2.05
N VAL A 14 11.82 -2.88 -3.08
CA VAL A 14 11.83 -4.33 -3.28
C VAL A 14 13.14 -4.91 -2.73
N ASP A 15 13.02 -5.88 -1.83
CA ASP A 15 14.12 -6.72 -1.36
C ASP A 15 14.02 -8.09 -2.06
N VAL A 16 14.76 -8.23 -3.17
CA VAL A 16 14.76 -9.46 -3.99
C VAL A 16 15.33 -10.65 -3.22
N ALA A 17 16.34 -10.43 -2.36
CA ALA A 17 16.98 -11.50 -1.59
C ALA A 17 16.02 -12.08 -0.54
N ARG A 18 15.24 -11.22 0.13
CA ARG A 18 14.21 -11.65 1.10
C ARG A 18 12.86 -11.93 0.47
N LYS A 19 12.71 -11.70 -0.84
CA LYS A 19 11.45 -11.78 -1.59
C LYS A 19 10.32 -10.97 -0.93
N ARG A 20 10.58 -9.71 -0.60
CA ARG A 20 9.60 -8.81 0.03
C ARG A 20 9.51 -7.46 -0.66
N ILE A 21 8.35 -6.84 -0.57
CA ILE A 21 8.16 -5.43 -0.89
C ILE A 21 7.80 -4.66 0.39
N TYR A 22 8.46 -3.52 0.57
CA TYR A 22 8.12 -2.53 1.58
C TYR A 22 7.36 -1.41 0.89
N LEU A 23 6.24 -1.01 1.46
CA LEU A 23 5.33 -0.01 0.93
C LEU A 23 5.18 1.12 1.95
N GLY A 24 5.12 2.34 1.45
CA GLY A 24 4.80 3.53 2.23
C GLY A 24 3.79 4.37 1.47
N VAL A 25 2.75 4.81 2.15
CA VAL A 25 1.72 5.69 1.59
C VAL A 25 1.65 6.96 2.41
N GLU A 26 1.51 8.10 1.74
CA GLU A 26 1.19 9.38 2.35
C GLU A 26 -0.04 9.92 1.64
N ALA A 27 -1.10 10.19 2.38
CA ALA A 27 -2.33 10.78 1.85
C ALA A 27 -2.75 12.01 2.67
N GLN A 28 -3.17 13.08 2.01
CA GLN A 28 -3.73 14.26 2.68
C GLN A 28 -5.15 13.96 3.17
N THR A 29 -5.23 13.32 4.33
CA THR A 29 -6.43 12.98 5.07
C THR A 29 -6.10 12.81 6.56
N THR A 30 -7.15 12.74 7.39
CA THR A 30 -7.11 12.30 8.80
C THR A 30 -7.97 11.05 8.99
N GLY A 31 -7.93 10.16 8.00
CA GLY A 31 -8.87 9.07 7.86
C GLY A 31 -8.21 7.88 7.20
N TRP A 32 -9.01 6.90 6.78
CA TRP A 32 -8.44 5.70 6.19
C TRP A 32 -7.79 5.95 4.83
N VAL A 33 -6.70 5.23 4.59
CA VAL A 33 -5.96 5.15 3.34
C VAL A 33 -5.93 3.71 2.87
N ALA A 34 -5.98 3.50 1.55
CA ALA A 34 -5.87 2.20 0.93
C ALA A 34 -4.95 2.24 -0.28
N LEU A 35 -4.15 1.18 -0.42
CA LEU A 35 -3.25 0.95 -1.54
C LEU A 35 -3.32 -0.54 -1.89
N GLY A 36 -3.40 -0.81 -3.19
CA GLY A 36 -3.46 -2.18 -3.66
C GLY A 36 -2.95 -2.37 -5.08
N PHE A 37 -3.10 -3.61 -5.55
CA PHE A 37 -2.71 -4.06 -6.87
C PHE A 37 -3.91 -4.63 -7.62
N ALA A 38 -3.86 -4.59 -8.94
CA ALA A 38 -4.91 -5.14 -9.79
C ALA A 38 -4.34 -5.74 -11.08
N ASN A 39 -4.88 -6.89 -11.50
CA ASN A 39 -4.57 -7.47 -12.81
C ASN A 39 -5.32 -6.77 -13.95
N LYS A 40 -6.48 -6.17 -13.64
CA LYS A 40 -7.31 -5.41 -14.57
C LYS A 40 -8.00 -4.29 -13.81
N ILE A 41 -8.08 -3.11 -14.41
CA ILE A 41 -8.88 -2.02 -13.86
C ILE A 41 -10.34 -2.16 -14.29
N GLY A 42 -11.24 -2.13 -13.31
CA GLY A 42 -12.68 -2.13 -13.53
C GLY A 42 -13.43 -2.60 -12.30
N GLN A 43 -14.63 -2.03 -12.08
CA GLN A 43 -15.63 -2.50 -11.12
C GLN A 43 -15.21 -2.62 -9.64
N MET A 44 -13.97 -2.28 -9.28
CA MET A 44 -13.42 -2.55 -7.94
C MET A 44 -13.54 -4.04 -7.61
N ASP A 45 -13.21 -4.90 -8.58
CA ASP A 45 -13.36 -6.34 -8.46
C ASP A 45 -12.03 -7.03 -8.71
N GLY A 46 -11.63 -7.91 -7.80
CA GLY A 46 -10.37 -8.67 -7.87
C GLY A 46 -9.11 -7.85 -7.62
N TYR A 47 -9.21 -6.74 -6.88
CA TYR A 47 -8.06 -6.00 -6.38
C TYR A 47 -7.64 -6.54 -5.01
N ASP A 48 -6.33 -6.63 -4.79
CA ASP A 48 -5.66 -6.97 -3.53
C ASP A 48 -5.21 -5.67 -2.87
N VAL A 49 -5.75 -5.34 -1.70
CA VAL A 49 -5.72 -4.00 -1.11
C VAL A 49 -5.40 -4.06 0.38
N GLY A 50 -4.33 -3.35 0.77
CA GLY A 50 -4.11 -2.96 2.17
C GLY A 50 -4.86 -1.69 2.49
N MET A 51 -5.64 -1.70 3.58
CA MET A 51 -6.44 -0.55 4.03
C MET A 51 -6.25 -0.31 5.52
N GLY A 52 -6.03 0.93 5.92
CA GLY A 52 -5.75 1.26 7.32
C GLY A 52 -5.92 2.73 7.67
N TYR A 53 -5.89 3.05 8.95
CA TYR A 53 -6.01 4.40 9.51
C TYR A 53 -5.24 4.50 10.83
N VAL A 54 -4.97 5.71 11.27
CA VAL A 54 -4.31 6.00 12.55
C VAL A 54 -5.37 6.38 13.57
N LEU A 55 -5.30 5.80 14.76
CA LEU A 55 -6.24 6.03 15.85
C LEU A 55 -5.75 7.17 16.76
N ASN A 56 -6.71 7.78 17.47
CA ASN A 56 -6.46 8.89 18.40
C ASN A 56 -5.52 8.53 19.57
N ASP A 57 -5.34 7.24 19.87
CA ASP A 57 -4.44 6.75 20.92
C ASP A 57 -3.01 6.48 20.43
N ALA A 58 -2.67 6.99 19.23
CA ALA A 58 -1.39 6.76 18.56
C ALA A 58 -1.12 5.28 18.26
N THR A 59 -2.17 4.51 18.00
CA THR A 59 -2.09 3.19 17.35
C THR A 59 -2.58 3.27 15.90
N ALA A 60 -2.46 2.19 15.13
CA ALA A 60 -3.01 2.13 13.78
C ALA A 60 -3.56 0.74 13.49
N GLU A 61 -4.56 0.71 12.63
CA GLU A 61 -5.11 -0.53 12.08
C GLU A 61 -4.69 -0.68 10.63
N LEU A 62 -4.39 -1.91 10.23
CA LEU A 62 -4.14 -2.30 8.85
C LEU A 62 -4.83 -3.63 8.60
N GLN A 63 -5.62 -3.69 7.53
CA GLN A 63 -6.36 -4.86 7.09
C GLN A 63 -5.90 -5.23 5.68
N ASP A 64 -5.70 -6.53 5.46
CA ASP A 64 -5.51 -7.14 4.15
C ASP A 64 -6.87 -7.53 3.59
N CYS A 65 -7.20 -7.08 2.39
CA CYS A 65 -8.53 -7.21 1.82
C CYS A 65 -8.50 -7.46 0.31
N HIS A 66 -9.40 -8.29 -0.17
CA HIS A 66 -9.70 -8.45 -1.59
C HIS A 66 -11.04 -7.79 -1.93
N THR A 67 -11.08 -7.10 -3.07
CA THR A 67 -12.30 -6.41 -3.53
C THR A 67 -13.20 -7.36 -4.34
N THR A 68 -14.52 -7.21 -4.18
CA THR A 68 -15.55 -8.07 -4.82
C THR A 68 -16.67 -7.22 -5.44
N GLY A 69 -16.30 -6.10 -6.06
CA GLY A 69 -17.22 -5.12 -6.63
C GLY A 69 -17.39 -3.86 -5.76
N TYR A 70 -18.40 -3.04 -6.09
CA TYR A 70 -18.69 -1.78 -5.41
C TYR A 70 -19.33 -1.95 -4.03
N ARG A 71 -18.55 -2.46 -3.07
CA ARG A 71 -18.92 -2.67 -1.68
C ARG A 71 -17.69 -2.54 -0.78
N THR A 72 -17.89 -2.55 0.54
CA THR A 72 -16.78 -2.70 1.48
C THR A 72 -16.00 -3.97 1.14
N PRO A 73 -14.67 -3.87 0.88
CA PRO A 73 -13.83 -5.03 0.64
C PRO A 73 -13.90 -6.00 1.83
N PRO A 74 -14.22 -7.28 1.62
CA PRO A 74 -14.02 -8.29 2.65
C PRO A 74 -12.56 -8.37 3.07
N VAL A 75 -12.35 -8.56 4.38
CA VAL A 75 -11.03 -8.89 4.93
C VAL A 75 -10.64 -10.29 4.47
N ASP A 76 -9.37 -10.46 4.13
CA ASP A 76 -8.83 -11.73 3.65
C ASP A 76 -8.78 -12.78 4.74
N THR A 77 -8.96 -14.03 4.32
CA THR A 77 -8.90 -15.17 5.24
C THR A 77 -7.49 -15.38 5.79
N THR A 78 -6.47 -15.05 4.99
CA THR A 78 -5.08 -15.00 5.41
C THR A 78 -4.61 -13.55 5.33
N GLN A 79 -4.03 -13.05 6.42
CA GLN A 79 -3.46 -11.70 6.43
C GLN A 79 -1.97 -11.78 6.07
N SER A 80 -1.60 -11.18 4.94
CA SER A 80 -0.23 -11.19 4.39
C SER A 80 0.53 -9.88 4.62
N LEU A 81 -0.16 -8.83 5.10
CA LEU A 81 0.43 -7.53 5.39
C LEU A 81 0.96 -7.46 6.83
N VAL A 82 2.14 -6.88 6.98
CA VAL A 82 2.72 -6.58 8.29
C VAL A 82 2.89 -5.07 8.42
N LEU A 83 2.14 -4.47 9.34
CA LEU A 83 2.26 -3.05 9.68
C LEU A 83 3.66 -2.76 10.22
N GLY A 84 4.27 -1.70 9.69
CA GLY A 84 5.52 -1.15 10.15
C GLY A 84 5.27 0.15 10.92
N ASN A 85 5.65 1.27 10.31
CA ASN A 85 5.46 2.59 10.91
C ASN A 85 4.15 3.25 10.45
N PHE A 86 3.64 4.17 11.25
CA PHE A 86 2.47 4.96 10.92
C PHE A 86 2.54 6.33 11.59
N SER A 87 1.87 7.32 11.03
CA SER A 87 1.71 8.63 11.65
C SER A 87 0.52 9.36 11.06
N GLU A 88 -0.05 10.27 11.85
CA GLU A 88 -0.98 11.27 11.34
C GLU A 88 -0.56 12.63 11.87
N VAL A 89 -0.11 13.51 10.97
CA VAL A 89 0.42 14.82 11.34
C VAL A 89 0.01 15.83 10.28
N ASN A 90 -0.47 17.00 10.71
CA ASN A 90 -0.86 18.11 9.83
C ASN A 90 -1.85 17.72 8.72
N GLY A 91 -2.86 16.90 9.05
CA GLY A 91 -3.87 16.44 8.08
C GLY A 91 -3.32 15.49 7.02
N THR A 92 -2.24 14.76 7.33
CA THR A 92 -1.66 13.74 6.46
C THR A 92 -1.51 12.44 7.24
N THR A 93 -2.19 11.39 6.78
CA THR A 93 -2.04 10.02 7.26
C THR A 93 -0.93 9.32 6.47
N THR A 94 0.00 8.70 7.19
CA THR A 94 1.10 7.91 6.64
C THR A 94 1.03 6.49 7.18
N LEU A 95 1.07 5.49 6.31
CA LEU A 95 1.23 4.09 6.68
C LEU A 95 2.42 3.49 5.96
N GLN A 96 3.19 2.69 6.67
CA GLN A 96 4.25 1.86 6.13
C GLN A 96 4.00 0.41 6.53
N TYR A 97 4.11 -0.49 5.57
CA TYR A 97 3.91 -1.91 5.80
C TYR A 97 4.70 -2.71 4.77
N PHE A 98 4.79 -4.02 4.95
CA PHE A 98 5.46 -4.89 4.01
C PHE A 98 4.74 -6.21 3.85
N ARG A 99 5.02 -6.90 2.75
CA ARG A 99 4.51 -8.23 2.45
C ARG A 99 5.50 -9.03 1.59
N PRO A 100 5.40 -10.37 1.53
CA PRO A 100 6.08 -11.16 0.51
C PRO A 100 5.76 -10.69 -0.91
N LEU A 101 6.70 -10.85 -1.85
CA LEU A 101 6.43 -10.59 -3.28
C LEU A 101 5.39 -11.55 -3.85
N ASP A 102 5.35 -12.77 -3.34
CA ASP A 102 4.32 -13.77 -3.63
C ASP A 102 3.91 -14.39 -2.30
N THR A 103 2.64 -14.24 -1.94
CA THR A 103 2.07 -14.71 -0.67
C THR A 103 1.56 -16.14 -0.77
N ASN A 104 1.39 -16.66 -2.00
CA ASN A 104 0.69 -17.91 -2.29
C ASN A 104 -0.77 -17.95 -1.78
N ASP A 105 -1.38 -16.79 -1.53
CA ASP A 105 -2.82 -16.68 -1.29
C ASP A 105 -3.55 -16.48 -2.64
N GLN A 106 -4.70 -17.12 -2.81
CA GLN A 106 -5.55 -16.97 -3.99
C GLN A 106 -6.23 -15.60 -4.08
N GLN A 107 -6.35 -14.90 -2.95
CA GLN A 107 -6.95 -13.57 -2.85
C GLN A 107 -5.94 -12.45 -3.21
N ASP A 108 -4.66 -12.82 -3.28
CA ASP A 108 -3.52 -11.91 -3.44
C ASP A 108 -2.97 -11.85 -4.86
N ILE A 109 -2.35 -10.73 -5.21
CA ILE A 109 -1.66 -10.50 -6.47
C ILE A 109 -0.15 -10.46 -6.22
N ALA A 110 0.55 -11.46 -6.76
CA ALA A 110 2.00 -11.48 -6.72
C ALA A 110 2.63 -10.28 -7.46
N ILE A 111 3.61 -9.64 -6.80
CA ILE A 111 4.43 -8.57 -7.35
C ILE A 111 5.47 -9.16 -8.30
N LYS A 112 5.35 -8.79 -9.59
CA LYS A 112 6.18 -9.33 -10.68
C LYS A 112 7.01 -8.23 -11.33
N GLU A 113 8.00 -8.66 -12.11
CA GLU A 113 8.71 -7.77 -13.00
C GLU A 113 7.76 -7.16 -14.03
N GLY A 114 7.98 -5.88 -14.33
CA GLY A 114 7.22 -5.15 -15.34
C GLY A 114 6.05 -4.31 -14.78
N PRO A 115 5.24 -3.74 -15.68
CA PRO A 115 4.18 -2.82 -15.31
C PRO A 115 3.03 -3.56 -14.60
N MET A 116 2.56 -3.01 -13.49
CA MET A 116 1.40 -3.46 -12.74
C MET A 116 0.45 -2.28 -12.49
N HIS A 117 -0.84 -2.56 -12.33
CA HIS A 117 -1.75 -1.52 -11.87
C HIS A 117 -1.68 -1.39 -10.36
N VAL A 118 -1.31 -0.19 -9.92
CA VAL A 118 -1.42 0.23 -8.53
C VAL A 118 -2.72 1.02 -8.37
N VAL A 119 -3.58 0.56 -7.49
CA VAL A 119 -4.84 1.23 -7.14
C VAL A 119 -4.70 1.91 -5.79
N TRP A 120 -5.38 3.03 -5.60
CA TRP A 120 -5.33 3.78 -4.36
C TRP A 120 -6.67 4.44 -4.07
N ALA A 121 -6.96 4.63 -2.79
CA ALA A 121 -8.13 5.34 -2.31
C ALA A 121 -7.88 5.90 -0.91
N TYR A 122 -8.66 6.90 -0.51
CA TYR A 122 -8.71 7.36 0.88
C TYR A 122 -10.05 8.01 1.19
N SER A 123 -10.33 8.19 2.49
CA SER A 123 -11.50 8.87 3.04
C SER A 123 -11.09 9.77 4.20
N ASP A 124 -11.94 10.74 4.54
CA ASP A 124 -11.74 11.68 5.65
C ASP A 124 -12.28 11.12 6.99
N ALA A 125 -12.48 9.81 7.09
CA ALA A 125 -13.07 9.16 8.26
C ALA A 125 -12.31 7.89 8.64
N ASP A 126 -12.15 7.64 9.94
CA ASP A 126 -11.59 6.41 10.53
C ASP A 126 -12.62 5.28 10.54
N ASN A 127 -13.29 5.06 9.41
CA ASN A 127 -14.27 4.01 9.24
C ASN A 127 -14.13 3.38 7.85
N VAL A 128 -13.53 2.19 7.80
CA VAL A 128 -13.32 1.43 6.56
C VAL A 128 -14.61 1.00 5.85
N ASN A 129 -15.76 1.04 6.53
CA ASN A 129 -17.06 0.82 5.90
C ASN A 129 -17.58 2.06 5.16
N GLN A 130 -16.97 3.22 5.37
CA GLN A 130 -17.31 4.44 4.65
C GLN A 130 -16.62 4.44 3.28
N LYS A 131 -17.39 4.81 2.25
CA LYS A 131 -16.88 4.97 0.88
C LYS A 131 -15.78 6.03 0.81
N HIS A 132 -14.74 5.75 0.03
CA HIS A 132 -13.66 6.70 -0.29
C HIS A 132 -14.17 8.05 -0.83
N THR A 133 -13.51 9.14 -0.45
CA THR A 133 -13.74 10.49 -1.00
C THR A 133 -12.89 10.74 -2.25
N ARG A 134 -11.76 10.04 -2.39
CA ARG A 134 -10.89 10.05 -3.57
C ARG A 134 -10.38 8.64 -3.86
N LYS A 135 -10.18 8.37 -5.15
CA LYS A 135 -9.60 7.12 -5.64
C LYS A 135 -8.94 7.31 -7.00
N GLY A 136 -8.07 6.39 -7.36
CA GLY A 136 -7.48 6.34 -8.69
C GLY A 136 -6.67 5.07 -8.89
N TYR A 137 -5.94 5.05 -10.01
CA TYR A 137 -4.95 4.03 -10.28
C TYR A 137 -3.83 4.62 -11.13
N LYS A 138 -2.68 3.96 -11.11
CA LYS A 138 -1.55 4.26 -12.00
C LYS A 138 -0.85 2.95 -12.38
N THR A 139 -0.37 2.87 -13.61
CA THR A 139 0.48 1.75 -14.03
C THR A 139 1.93 2.05 -13.64
N ILE A 140 2.54 1.20 -12.82
CA ILE A 140 3.87 1.41 -12.25
C ILE A 140 4.68 0.12 -12.40
N THR A 141 5.97 0.25 -12.74
CA THR A 141 6.94 -0.86 -12.68
C THR A 141 7.60 -0.85 -11.30
N LEU A 142 7.12 -1.73 -10.41
CA LEU A 142 7.63 -1.84 -9.03
C LEU A 142 8.95 -2.61 -8.98
N MET A 143 9.10 -3.59 -9.88
CA MET A 143 10.29 -4.39 -10.05
C MET A 143 10.73 -4.32 -11.52
N GLY A 144 11.95 -3.85 -11.76
CA GLY A 144 12.55 -3.79 -13.10
C GLY A 144 13.00 -5.17 -13.55
N GLY A 145 13.05 -5.39 -14.87
CA GLY A 145 13.58 -6.63 -15.44
C GLY A 145 15.09 -6.76 -15.24
N VAL A 146 15.58 -8.00 -15.24
CA VAL A 146 17.01 -8.36 -15.15
C VAL A 146 17.83 -7.53 -16.16
N GLY A 147 18.61 -6.58 -15.65
CA GLY A 147 19.40 -5.61 -16.45
C GLY A 147 19.19 -4.14 -16.05
N THR A 148 18.11 -3.85 -15.31
CA THR A 148 17.89 -2.55 -14.67
C THR A 148 18.19 -2.68 -13.17
N ILE A 149 19.19 -1.94 -12.69
CA ILE A 149 19.38 -1.72 -11.24
C ILE A 149 18.02 -1.33 -10.66
N GLY A 150 17.54 -2.15 -9.72
CA GLY A 150 16.13 -2.28 -9.35
C GLY A 150 15.39 -0.95 -9.22
N GLY A 151 14.08 -0.98 -9.54
CA GLY A 151 13.17 0.18 -9.53
C GLY A 151 13.20 0.92 -8.20
N LEU A 152 14.17 1.81 -8.03
CA LEU A 152 14.28 2.73 -6.92
C LEU A 152 13.29 3.86 -7.20
N GLY A 153 12.03 3.59 -6.92
CA GLY A 153 11.08 4.65 -6.66
C GLY A 153 11.57 5.42 -5.44
N GLY A 154 12.30 6.52 -5.67
CA GLY A 154 12.58 7.62 -4.73
C GLY A 154 13.37 7.28 -3.46
N THR A 155 14.59 7.79 -3.44
CA THR A 155 15.56 7.99 -2.36
C THR A 155 15.10 7.69 -0.92
N LEU A 156 15.86 6.76 -0.33
CA LEU A 156 16.20 6.40 1.06
C LEU A 156 15.78 7.31 2.23
N LEU A 157 15.34 8.56 2.09
CA LEU A 157 15.14 9.47 3.24
C LEU A 157 13.91 9.15 4.12
N LEU A 158 12.84 8.57 3.56
CA LEU A 158 11.73 8.05 4.37
C LEU A 158 12.03 6.70 5.04
N PHE A 159 13.02 5.95 4.55
CA PHE A 159 13.53 4.75 5.21
C PHE A 159 14.74 5.04 6.14
N ALA A 160 15.47 6.14 5.94
CA ALA A 160 16.67 6.52 6.69
C ALA A 160 16.41 7.52 7.82
N CYS A 161 15.34 8.32 7.76
CA CYS A 161 14.92 9.09 8.94
C CYS A 161 14.15 8.24 9.97
N LEU A 162 14.01 6.93 9.70
CA LEU A 162 13.38 5.92 10.56
C LEU A 162 14.17 4.59 10.59
N SER A 163 15.47 4.62 10.25
CA SER A 163 16.35 3.44 10.31
C SER A 163 16.91 3.16 11.71
N VAL A 164 16.14 3.46 12.77
CA VAL A 164 16.40 2.83 14.07
C VAL A 164 15.51 1.59 14.11
N TRP A 165 16.13 0.42 14.11
CA TRP A 165 15.52 -0.92 14.24
C TRP A 165 15.04 -1.63 12.96
N LEU A 166 16.00 -2.08 12.16
CA LEU A 166 15.94 -3.40 11.50
C LEU A 166 17.27 -4.11 11.75
N SER A 167 17.55 -4.40 13.02
CA SER A 167 18.55 -5.38 13.44
C SER A 167 18.03 -6.11 14.67
N GLN A 168 17.30 -7.20 14.41
CA GLN A 168 17.31 -8.46 15.17
C GLN A 168 16.64 -9.52 14.31
#